data_AF-A0A2V9Q6F5-F1
#
_entry.id   AF-A0A2V9Q6F5-F1
#
_cell.length_a   1.000
_cell.length_b   1.000
_cell.length_c   1.000
_cell.angle_alpha   90.00
_cell.angle_beta   90.00
_cell.angle_gamma   90.00
#
_symmetry.space_group_name_H-M   'P 1'
#
loop_
_entity.id
_entity.type
_entity.pdbx_description
1 polymer ?
#
loop_
_entity_poly.entity_id
_entity_poly.type
_entity_poly.pdbx_seq_one_letter_code
_entity_poly.pdbx_strand_id
1 'polypeptide(L)'
;MVCVSVFDPAGCPYFTEQFGELECTNEQVYKPELGRSKAEVRQAGVVCRSDHFGRHEEPKAADFSQTGSTKQEIRGAVKVTVQADKPRGFLPPRGLGVFSSVGDNQLMDPIMPQILQSSRVTTLRYPGGAYADNYHWSTYKPTKWQGTDQLGYYASQNDFGNFVHLVDQIGTAVITVNYGSSLDGTGGGTPQEAAAWVAYAMGDPANTKPIGKDSTGHDWLAIGYWAGLRASQPLATDDGLNFLRIGHPSPVLIKYWEVGNEVYRNGYYGGQGTEEDLHAAYPKDPKDNEKQRRKNANLSPDAYGNNLLQYIKTMKAVDGRIKVGASLDIPLAGDWNTSGDWVQDPITTKWVEAKGTGLGGPQKNFDGSRLGPERSQDCGQGDRFRFSP
;
A
#
# COMPACT_ATOMS: atom_id res chain seq x y z
N MET A 1 31.56 -5.01 0.13
CA MET A 1 31.55 -5.01 -1.35
C MET A 1 31.43 -6.44 -1.83
N VAL A 2 30.35 -6.76 -2.55
CA VAL A 2 30.29 -7.95 -3.40
C VAL A 2 30.06 -7.41 -4.80
N CYS A 3 31.10 -7.45 -5.64
CA CYS A 3 30.97 -7.26 -7.07
C CYS A 3 30.36 -8.54 -7.66
N VAL A 4 29.30 -8.42 -8.43
CA VAL A 4 28.81 -9.50 -9.30
C VAL A 4 28.96 -9.01 -10.73
N SER A 5 29.93 -9.59 -11.44
CA SER A 5 30.16 -9.37 -12.87
C SER A 5 29.10 -10.13 -13.66
N VAL A 6 28.42 -9.46 -14.58
CA VAL A 6 27.53 -10.11 -15.56
C VAL A 6 28.27 -10.16 -16.90
N PHE A 7 28.50 -11.35 -17.43
CA PHE A 7 28.94 -11.56 -18.80
C PHE A 7 27.73 -11.70 -19.72
N ASP A 8 27.74 -10.99 -20.84
CA ASP A 8 26.77 -11.10 -21.94
C ASP A 8 27.42 -11.87 -23.11
N PRO A 9 26.80 -12.96 -23.63
CA PRO A 9 27.27 -13.63 -24.83
C PRO A 9 26.37 -13.31 -26.04
N ALA A 10 26.40 -12.08 -26.56
CA ALA A 10 26.01 -11.79 -27.95
C ALA A 10 26.61 -10.47 -28.45
N GLY A 11 27.52 -10.54 -29.43
CA GLY A 11 28.27 -9.40 -29.96
C GLY A 11 27.50 -8.49 -30.92
N CYS A 12 27.58 -7.18 -30.63
CA CYS A 12 27.74 -6.01 -31.52
C CYS A 12 26.54 -5.43 -32.34
N PRO A 13 26.57 -4.12 -32.74
CA PRO A 13 27.20 -2.93 -32.10
C PRO A 13 26.45 -1.55 -32.20
N TYR A 14 26.97 -0.54 -31.46
CA TYR A 14 26.82 0.95 -31.50
C TYR A 14 25.55 1.62 -30.88
N PHE A 15 25.60 2.72 -30.10
CA PHE A 15 26.55 3.84 -29.91
C PHE A 15 26.76 4.23 -28.43
N THR A 16 27.93 4.82 -28.16
CA THR A 16 28.56 5.26 -26.90
C THR A 16 28.14 6.65 -26.42
N GLU A 17 28.12 6.88 -25.10
CA GLU A 17 28.69 8.08 -24.47
C GLU A 17 29.20 7.79 -23.04
N GLN A 18 30.30 8.46 -22.69
CA GLN A 18 31.35 8.08 -21.73
C GLN A 18 31.01 8.33 -20.25
N PHE A 19 31.49 7.47 -19.34
CA PHE A 19 31.98 7.89 -18.02
C PHE A 19 33.25 7.10 -17.64
N GLY A 20 34.21 7.84 -17.06
CA GLY A 20 35.63 7.52 -17.02
C GLY A 20 36.07 6.39 -16.09
N GLU A 21 37.25 5.88 -16.42
CA GLU A 21 38.00 4.80 -15.77
C GLU A 21 38.55 5.21 -14.39
N LEU A 22 38.58 4.25 -13.47
CA LEU A 22 39.44 4.28 -12.29
C LEU A 22 40.18 2.94 -12.24
N GLU A 23 41.46 3.00 -12.57
CA GLU A 23 42.42 1.90 -12.62
C GLU A 23 42.60 1.22 -11.24
N CYS A 24 42.76 -0.10 -11.25
CA CYS A 24 43.22 -0.88 -10.09
C CYS A 24 44.70 -1.24 -10.28
N THR A 25 45.56 -0.83 -9.35
CA THR A 25 46.95 -1.31 -9.27
C THR A 25 47.08 -2.44 -8.24
N ASN A 26 47.68 -3.54 -8.67
CA ASN A 26 48.13 -4.67 -7.85
C ASN A 26 49.54 -4.39 -7.33
N GLU A 27 49.76 -4.54 -6.02
CA GLU A 27 50.96 -5.19 -5.45
C GLU A 27 50.84 -5.19 -3.92
N GLN A 28 50.73 -6.38 -3.30
CA GLN A 28 51.64 -6.79 -2.23
C GLN A 28 51.69 -8.32 -2.15
N VAL A 29 52.92 -8.80 -2.27
CA VAL A 29 53.37 -10.19 -2.26
C VAL A 29 53.30 -10.76 -0.84
N TYR A 30 52.75 -11.97 -0.66
CA TYR A 30 53.18 -12.87 0.42
C TYR A 30 53.10 -14.34 -0.01
N LYS A 31 54.24 -15.04 0.11
CA LYS A 31 54.40 -16.48 -0.16
C LYS A 31 53.79 -17.33 0.99
N PRO A 32 53.42 -18.59 0.73
CA PRO A 32 52.71 -19.43 1.70
C PRO A 32 53.69 -20.23 2.58
N GLU A 33 53.49 -20.24 3.89
CA GLU A 33 53.99 -21.30 4.77
C GLU A 33 52.89 -21.81 5.70
N LEU A 34 52.93 -23.12 5.92
CA LEU A 34 51.96 -23.94 6.63
C LEU A 34 51.72 -23.52 8.08
N GLY A 35 50.47 -23.57 8.54
CA GLY A 35 50.15 -23.64 9.96
C GLY A 35 48.68 -23.41 10.26
N ARG A 36 48.01 -24.40 10.86
CA ARG A 36 46.62 -24.34 11.34
C ARG A 36 46.36 -23.12 12.24
N SER A 37 45.31 -22.34 11.98
CA SER A 37 44.47 -21.73 13.04
C SER A 37 43.18 -21.13 12.48
N LYS A 38 42.13 -21.18 13.31
CA LYS A 38 40.80 -20.60 13.10
C LYS A 38 40.89 -19.07 13.01
N ALA A 39 40.16 -18.44 12.08
CA ALA A 39 39.88 -17.01 12.11
C ALA A 39 38.41 -16.79 12.50
N GLU A 40 38.18 -16.28 13.72
CA GLU A 40 36.95 -15.63 14.14
C GLU A 40 36.84 -14.26 13.45
N VAL A 41 35.70 -13.97 12.83
CA VAL A 41 35.34 -12.60 12.42
C VAL A 41 34.47 -12.00 13.52
N ARG A 42 35.03 -11.06 14.30
CA ARG A 42 34.26 -10.20 15.20
C ARG A 42 33.75 -8.99 14.43
N GLN A 43 32.43 -8.83 14.36
CA GLN A 43 31.79 -7.66 13.76
C GLN A 43 31.72 -6.55 14.81
N ALA A 44 32.43 -5.44 14.58
CA ALA A 44 32.38 -4.24 15.41
C ALA A 44 31.04 -3.51 15.18
N GLY A 45 30.33 -3.23 16.28
CA GLY A 45 29.11 -2.43 16.28
C GLY A 45 29.42 -0.95 16.09
N VAL A 46 28.67 -0.29 15.22
CA VAL A 46 28.57 1.17 15.15
C VAL A 46 27.37 1.58 16.00
N VAL A 47 27.61 2.44 16.98
CA VAL A 47 26.59 3.03 17.87
C VAL A 47 26.26 4.42 17.34
N CYS A 48 25.00 4.66 16.97
CA CYS A 48 24.47 6.00 16.76
C CYS A 48 23.62 6.37 17.98
N ARG A 49 23.97 7.46 18.69
CA ARG A 49 23.13 8.08 19.73
C ARG A 49 22.32 9.23 19.12
N SER A 50 21.05 9.35 19.48
CA SER A 50 20.32 10.62 19.45
C SER A 50 19.92 11.00 20.88
N ASP A 51 20.51 12.07 21.40
CA ASP A 51 20.15 12.66 22.68
C ASP A 51 19.06 13.72 22.46
N HIS A 52 17.87 13.49 23.05
CA HIS A 52 16.93 14.46 23.64
C HIS A 52 15.46 14.04 23.46
N PHE A 53 14.87 13.44 24.50
CA PHE A 53 13.55 13.78 25.05
C PHE A 53 13.42 13.11 26.45
N GLY A 54 12.62 13.73 27.32
CA GLY A 54 12.72 13.66 28.79
C GLY A 54 12.49 12.31 29.47
N ARG A 55 12.95 12.27 30.74
CA ARG A 55 12.90 11.14 31.68
C ARG A 55 11.53 10.46 31.73
N HIS A 56 11.40 9.34 31.02
CA HIS A 56 10.55 8.23 31.44
C HIS A 56 11.44 7.23 32.17
N GLU A 57 11.05 6.84 33.38
CA GLU A 57 11.71 5.74 34.10
C GLU A 57 11.75 4.50 33.20
N GLU A 58 12.92 3.89 33.07
CA GLU A 58 13.08 2.60 32.40
C GLU A 58 12.05 1.62 32.99
N PRO A 59 11.23 0.94 32.17
CA PRO A 59 10.44 -0.15 32.68
C PRO A 59 11.45 -1.20 33.18
N LYS A 60 11.50 -1.42 34.50
CA LYS A 60 12.20 -2.56 35.08
C LYS A 60 11.81 -3.77 34.24
N ALA A 61 12.82 -4.46 33.71
CA ALA A 61 12.65 -5.66 32.91
C ALA A 61 11.59 -6.54 33.56
N ALA A 62 10.39 -6.54 32.97
CA ALA A 62 9.38 -7.50 33.35
C ALA A 62 9.98 -8.85 33.01
N ASP A 63 10.11 -9.68 34.04
CA ASP A 63 10.67 -11.00 33.97
C ASP A 63 9.79 -11.84 33.03
N PHE A 64 10.13 -11.84 31.74
CA PHE A 64 9.58 -12.76 30.76
C PHE A 64 10.11 -14.15 31.12
N SER A 65 9.50 -14.79 32.11
CA SER A 65 9.62 -16.22 32.33
C SER A 65 8.94 -16.94 31.17
N GLN A 66 9.65 -17.01 30.04
CA GLN A 66 9.33 -17.92 28.95
C GLN A 66 9.55 -19.34 29.46
N THR A 67 8.48 -20.01 29.88
CA THR A 67 8.45 -21.47 29.89
C THR A 67 8.51 -21.95 28.44
N GLY A 68 9.67 -22.47 28.01
CA GLY A 68 9.75 -23.40 26.88
C GLY A 68 10.54 -22.91 25.66
N SER A 69 11.44 -23.79 25.22
CA SER A 69 12.22 -23.75 23.97
C SER A 69 13.46 -22.84 23.93
N THR A 70 14.55 -23.37 24.45
CA THR A 70 15.91 -23.05 24.02
C THR A 70 15.99 -23.01 22.48
N LYS A 71 16.52 -21.93 21.89
CA LYS A 71 16.80 -21.82 20.44
C LYS A 71 17.49 -23.10 19.96
N GLN A 72 16.78 -23.93 19.19
CA GLN A 72 17.32 -25.19 18.72
C GLN A 72 18.23 -24.93 17.51
N GLU A 73 19.52 -25.19 17.69
CA GLU A 73 20.52 -25.10 16.64
C GLU A 73 20.29 -26.23 15.62
N ILE A 74 20.03 -25.89 14.35
CA ILE A 74 20.02 -26.90 13.27
C ILE A 74 21.46 -27.33 13.04
N ARG A 75 21.83 -28.49 13.58
CA ARG A 75 23.16 -29.09 13.40
C ARG A 75 23.17 -30.01 12.20
N GLY A 76 24.16 -29.82 11.33
CA GLY A 76 24.38 -30.64 10.13
C GLY A 76 24.20 -29.86 8.83
N ALA A 77 24.60 -30.47 7.72
CA ALA A 77 24.50 -29.85 6.40
C ALA A 77 23.04 -29.86 5.90
N VAL A 78 22.50 -28.68 5.60
CA VAL A 78 21.20 -28.55 4.93
C VAL A 78 21.43 -28.53 3.41
N LYS A 79 20.78 -29.43 2.69
CA LYS A 79 20.82 -29.47 1.23
C LYS A 79 19.72 -28.59 0.66
N VAL A 80 20.11 -27.49 0.00
CA VAL A 80 19.21 -26.62 -0.77
C VAL A 80 19.36 -26.95 -2.25
N THR A 81 18.25 -27.18 -2.96
CA THR A 81 18.24 -27.43 -4.42
C THR A 81 17.47 -26.32 -5.11
N VAL A 82 18.13 -25.60 -6.02
CA VAL A 82 17.52 -24.53 -6.83
C VAL A 82 17.31 -25.05 -8.24
N GLN A 83 16.06 -25.02 -8.72
CA GLN A 83 15.68 -25.42 -10.09
C GLN A 83 15.40 -24.18 -10.93
N ALA A 84 16.47 -23.58 -11.48
CA ALA A 84 16.37 -22.33 -12.25
C ALA A 84 15.63 -22.49 -13.60
N ASP A 85 15.58 -23.71 -14.13
CA ASP A 85 14.89 -24.11 -15.37
C ASP A 85 13.38 -24.33 -15.20
N LYS A 86 12.87 -24.28 -13.96
CA LYS A 86 11.46 -24.52 -13.63
C LYS A 86 10.84 -23.35 -12.86
N PRO A 87 10.70 -22.16 -13.49
CA PRO A 87 10.12 -21.00 -12.83
C PRO A 87 8.68 -21.30 -12.38
N ARG A 88 8.37 -20.98 -11.12
CA ARG A 88 7.02 -21.16 -10.53
C ARG A 88 6.14 -19.93 -10.65
N GLY A 89 6.75 -18.78 -10.93
CA GLY A 89 6.05 -17.52 -11.04
C GLY A 89 6.98 -16.39 -11.43
N PHE A 90 6.38 -15.24 -11.70
CA PHE A 90 7.06 -13.99 -11.94
C PHE A 90 6.86 -13.12 -10.70
N LEU A 91 7.94 -12.56 -10.15
CA LEU A 91 7.86 -11.49 -9.16
C LEU A 91 7.70 -10.18 -9.94
N PRO A 92 6.50 -9.59 -10.02
CA PRO A 92 6.35 -8.32 -10.70
C PRO A 92 7.08 -7.23 -9.92
N PRO A 93 7.60 -6.16 -10.56
CA PRO A 93 8.26 -5.06 -9.85
C PRO A 93 7.43 -4.53 -8.68
N ARG A 94 6.12 -4.37 -8.91
CA ARG A 94 5.10 -4.02 -7.89
C ARG A 94 4.98 -4.96 -6.67
N GLY A 95 5.57 -6.16 -6.73
CA GLY A 95 5.68 -7.04 -5.57
C GLY A 95 6.66 -6.52 -4.51
N LEU A 96 7.47 -5.52 -4.84
CA LEU A 96 8.32 -4.76 -3.92
C LEU A 96 7.63 -3.43 -3.57
N GLY A 97 6.46 -3.54 -2.96
CA GLY A 97 5.62 -2.40 -2.57
C GLY A 97 5.71 -2.08 -1.09
N VAL A 98 5.50 -0.81 -0.73
CA VAL A 98 5.38 -0.35 0.65
C VAL A 98 4.12 0.49 0.82
N PHE A 99 3.47 0.33 1.97
CA PHE A 99 2.36 1.16 2.38
C PHE A 99 2.83 2.55 2.81
N SER A 100 2.17 3.61 2.36
CA SER A 100 2.37 4.98 2.84
C SER A 100 1.07 5.56 3.36
N SER A 101 1.16 6.46 4.35
CA SER A 101 0.00 7.13 4.94
C SER A 101 0.10 8.64 4.79
N VAL A 102 -1.00 9.30 4.45
CA VAL A 102 -1.11 10.76 4.44
C VAL A 102 -0.81 11.38 5.82
N GLY A 103 -0.97 10.64 6.92
CA GLY A 103 -0.65 11.09 8.27
C GLY A 103 0.83 10.96 8.66
N ASP A 104 1.68 10.37 7.81
CA ASP A 104 3.11 10.16 8.09
C ASP A 104 3.91 11.44 7.87
N ASN A 105 4.44 12.04 8.94
CA ASN A 105 5.19 13.29 8.85
C ASN A 105 6.53 13.17 8.12
N GLN A 106 7.01 11.95 7.87
CA GLN A 106 8.31 11.65 7.30
C GLN A 106 8.22 11.22 5.83
N LEU A 107 7.00 11.04 5.29
CA LEU A 107 6.80 10.55 3.93
C LEU A 107 7.48 11.45 2.87
N MET A 108 7.50 12.75 3.09
CA MET A 108 8.14 13.73 2.20
C MET A 108 9.51 14.21 2.69
N ASP A 109 10.13 13.52 3.66
CA ASP A 109 11.50 13.85 4.07
C ASP A 109 12.46 13.72 2.88
N PRO A 110 13.44 14.64 2.70
CA PRO A 110 14.37 14.61 1.57
C PRO A 110 15.18 13.33 1.41
N ILE A 111 15.32 12.54 2.48
CA ILE A 111 16.02 11.24 2.47
C ILE A 111 15.13 10.07 2.01
N MET A 112 13.80 10.25 1.97
CA MET A 112 12.86 9.18 1.67
C MET A 112 13.09 8.51 0.31
N PRO A 113 13.34 9.25 -0.79
CA PRO A 113 13.65 8.62 -2.09
C PRO A 113 14.86 7.68 -2.01
N GLN A 114 15.93 8.09 -1.30
CA GLN A 114 17.13 7.28 -1.12
C GLN A 114 16.85 6.01 -0.31
N ILE A 115 16.05 6.11 0.76
CA ILE A 115 15.66 4.96 1.59
C ILE A 115 14.85 3.97 0.75
N LEU A 116 13.85 4.45 0.01
CA LEU A 116 13.00 3.60 -0.84
C LEU A 116 13.79 2.92 -1.95
N GLN A 117 14.66 3.66 -2.65
CA GLN A 117 15.52 3.12 -3.71
C GLN A 117 16.54 2.10 -3.18
N SER A 118 17.20 2.38 -2.05
CA SER A 118 18.16 1.46 -1.44
C SER A 118 17.50 0.17 -0.95
N SER A 119 16.22 0.24 -0.58
CA SER A 119 15.39 -0.91 -0.22
C SER A 119 14.76 -1.62 -1.43
N ARG A 120 15.04 -1.15 -2.65
CA ARG A 120 14.48 -1.66 -3.92
C ARG A 120 12.94 -1.60 -3.97
N VAL A 121 12.33 -0.68 -3.23
CA VAL A 121 10.89 -0.42 -3.32
C VAL A 121 10.61 0.24 -4.66
N THR A 122 9.60 -0.25 -5.38
CA THR A 122 9.21 0.29 -6.69
C THR A 122 7.75 0.74 -6.73
N THR A 123 7.01 0.54 -5.64
CA THR A 123 5.58 0.85 -5.59
C THR A 123 5.19 1.35 -4.21
N LEU A 124 4.46 2.47 -4.15
CA LEU A 124 3.82 2.94 -2.92
C LEU A 124 2.30 2.78 -2.98
N ARG A 125 1.68 2.36 -1.87
CA ARG A 125 0.22 2.44 -1.69
C ARG A 125 -0.13 3.76 -0.97
N TYR A 126 -1.07 4.54 -1.50
CA TYR A 126 -1.44 5.88 -1.03
C TYR A 126 -2.96 6.10 -1.19
N PRO A 127 -3.67 6.90 -0.37
CA PRO A 127 -3.22 7.67 0.80
C PRO A 127 -3.10 6.81 2.07
N GLY A 128 -3.45 5.53 1.93
CA GLY A 128 -3.19 4.46 2.88
C GLY A 128 -4.24 4.28 3.96
N GLY A 129 -4.70 3.04 4.09
CA GLY A 129 -5.43 2.55 5.25
C GLY A 129 -6.78 3.23 5.38
N ALA A 130 -7.28 3.28 6.60
CA ALA A 130 -8.59 3.83 6.87
C ALA A 130 -8.72 5.32 6.45
N TYR A 131 -7.61 6.07 6.34
CA TYR A 131 -7.63 7.45 5.84
C TYR A 131 -8.20 7.55 4.42
N ALA A 132 -8.10 6.49 3.60
CA ALA A 132 -8.61 6.52 2.24
C ALA A 132 -10.12 6.80 2.18
N ASP A 133 -10.89 6.30 3.15
CA ASP A 133 -12.36 6.39 3.16
C ASP A 133 -12.93 7.72 3.64
N ASN A 134 -12.05 8.66 4.00
CA ASN A 134 -12.42 10.06 4.24
C ASN A 134 -11.47 11.06 3.57
N TYR A 135 -10.62 10.59 2.64
CA TYR A 135 -9.62 11.42 1.95
C TYR A 135 -10.13 12.05 0.67
N HIS A 136 -10.13 13.39 0.64
CA HIS A 136 -10.48 14.18 -0.54
C HIS A 136 -9.24 14.82 -1.17
N TRP A 137 -8.67 14.11 -2.14
CA TRP A 137 -7.43 14.48 -2.83
C TRP A 137 -7.48 15.87 -3.48
N SER A 138 -8.66 16.30 -3.97
CA SER A 138 -8.84 17.56 -4.69
C SER A 138 -8.84 18.80 -3.80
N THR A 139 -9.08 18.62 -2.50
CA THR A 139 -9.10 19.71 -1.50
C THR A 139 -8.05 19.54 -0.42
N TYR A 140 -7.41 18.36 -0.38
CA TYR A 140 -6.52 17.91 0.68
C TYR A 140 -7.11 18.06 2.09
N LYS A 141 -8.39 17.71 2.23
CA LYS A 141 -9.12 17.81 3.50
C LYS A 141 -9.88 16.53 3.82
N PRO A 142 -9.89 16.10 5.09
CA PRO A 142 -10.69 14.98 5.52
C PRO A 142 -12.16 15.37 5.71
N THR A 143 -13.06 14.42 5.49
CA THR A 143 -14.38 14.43 6.13
C THR A 143 -14.30 13.78 7.52
N LYS A 144 -15.43 13.85 8.23
CA LYS A 144 -15.61 13.28 9.57
C LYS A 144 -15.38 11.78 9.59
N TRP A 145 -14.96 11.28 10.74
CA TRP A 145 -14.67 9.87 10.96
C TRP A 145 -15.76 9.17 11.78
N GLN A 146 -16.30 8.07 11.28
CA GLN A 146 -17.22 7.14 11.95
C GLN A 146 -18.44 7.83 12.59
N GLY A 147 -18.99 8.85 11.93
CA GLY A 147 -20.09 9.66 12.47
C GLY A 147 -19.74 10.52 13.68
N THR A 148 -18.45 10.66 14.01
CA THR A 148 -17.94 11.54 15.05
C THR A 148 -17.56 12.91 14.50
N ASP A 149 -17.30 13.89 15.36
CA ASP A 149 -16.75 15.19 14.93
C ASP A 149 -15.22 15.16 14.72
N GLN A 150 -14.58 13.99 14.76
CA GLN A 150 -13.14 13.84 14.56
C GLN A 150 -12.79 13.91 13.07
N LEU A 151 -11.65 14.54 12.78
CA LEU A 151 -11.06 14.61 11.45
C LEU A 151 -9.72 13.85 11.46
N GLY A 152 -9.41 13.22 10.33
CA GLY A 152 -8.11 12.59 10.13
C GLY A 152 -6.98 13.64 10.12
N TYR A 153 -5.82 13.27 10.67
CA TYR A 153 -4.63 14.12 10.56
C TYR A 153 -3.92 13.89 9.22
N TYR A 154 -3.70 14.97 8.46
CA TYR A 154 -2.88 14.97 7.24
C TYR A 154 -1.60 15.74 7.52
N ALA A 155 -0.45 15.12 7.26
CA ALA A 155 0.82 15.84 7.30
C ALA A 155 0.84 16.91 6.20
N SER A 156 1.31 18.11 6.51
CA SER A 156 1.11 19.28 5.62
C SER A 156 1.67 19.14 4.20
N GLN A 157 2.67 18.27 3.99
CA GLN A 157 3.35 18.08 2.72
C GLN A 157 2.89 16.83 1.95
N ASN A 158 2.03 16.00 2.54
CA ASN A 158 1.64 14.73 1.94
C ASN A 158 0.50 14.86 0.93
N ASP A 159 0.25 16.05 0.37
CA ASP A 159 -0.74 16.19 -0.68
C ASP A 159 -0.35 15.40 -1.95
N PHE A 160 -1.34 15.18 -2.81
CA PHE A 160 -1.12 14.32 -3.96
C PHE A 160 -0.12 14.91 -4.96
N GLY A 161 0.04 16.24 -5.04
CA GLY A 161 1.02 16.87 -5.91
C GLY A 161 2.46 16.54 -5.47
N ASN A 162 2.75 16.72 -4.18
CA ASN A 162 4.03 16.30 -3.61
C ASN A 162 4.26 14.78 -3.70
N PHE A 163 3.20 13.99 -3.50
CA PHE A 163 3.28 12.53 -3.69
C PHE A 163 3.67 12.13 -5.12
N VAL A 164 3.19 12.85 -6.15
CA VAL A 164 3.60 12.60 -7.55
C VAL A 164 5.10 12.79 -7.72
N HIS A 165 5.68 13.86 -7.16
CA HIS A 165 7.13 14.09 -7.23
C HIS A 165 7.94 12.98 -6.56
N LEU A 166 7.45 12.41 -5.45
CA LEU A 166 8.05 11.24 -4.82
C LEU A 166 7.95 10.00 -5.73
N VAL A 167 6.78 9.76 -6.31
CA VAL A 167 6.53 8.61 -7.21
C VAL A 167 7.43 8.63 -8.44
N ASP A 168 7.67 9.80 -9.03
CA ASP A 168 8.56 9.99 -10.18
C ASP A 168 10.00 9.52 -9.90
N GLN A 169 10.43 9.50 -8.63
CA GLN A 169 11.77 9.08 -8.23
C GLN A 169 11.88 7.59 -7.91
N ILE A 170 10.76 6.90 -7.69
CA ILE A 170 10.75 5.50 -7.22
C ILE A 170 10.20 4.51 -8.25
N GLY A 171 9.26 4.92 -9.10
CA GLY A 171 8.57 4.05 -10.02
C GLY A 171 7.07 4.35 -10.15
N THR A 172 6.23 3.70 -9.36
CA THR A 172 4.77 3.80 -9.52
C THR A 172 4.03 3.75 -8.17
N ALA A 173 2.71 3.81 -8.23
CA ALA A 173 1.83 3.75 -7.07
C ALA A 173 0.61 2.87 -7.29
N VAL A 174 0.01 2.46 -6.18
CA VAL A 174 -1.36 1.98 -6.09
C VAL A 174 -2.16 2.99 -5.29
N ILE A 175 -3.28 3.48 -5.85
CA ILE A 175 -4.09 4.52 -5.22
C ILE A 175 -5.39 3.94 -4.69
N THR A 176 -5.66 4.10 -3.40
CA THR A 176 -6.97 3.80 -2.81
C THR A 176 -7.86 5.03 -2.90
N VAL A 177 -8.92 4.97 -3.71
CA VAL A 177 -9.92 6.04 -3.84
C VAL A 177 -10.95 5.95 -2.74
N ASN A 178 -11.44 7.11 -2.30
CA ASN A 178 -12.43 7.21 -1.24
C ASN A 178 -13.74 6.55 -1.63
N TYR A 179 -14.13 5.51 -0.88
CA TYR A 179 -15.44 4.89 -0.96
C TYR A 179 -16.34 5.33 0.21
N GLY A 180 -15.77 5.63 1.36
CA GLY A 180 -16.50 5.90 2.59
C GLY A 180 -17.38 7.15 2.58
N SER A 181 -16.89 8.29 2.05
CA SER A 181 -17.59 9.57 2.17
C SER A 181 -17.54 10.43 0.91
N SER A 182 -18.63 11.13 0.60
CA SER A 182 -18.69 12.19 -0.41
C SER A 182 -17.92 13.43 0.04
N LEU A 183 -17.54 14.30 -0.90
CA LEU A 183 -16.78 15.52 -0.64
C LEU A 183 -17.40 16.46 0.41
N ASP A 184 -18.72 16.46 0.55
CA ASP A 184 -19.46 17.24 1.55
C ASP A 184 -19.75 16.46 2.85
N GLY A 185 -19.35 15.19 2.94
CA GLY A 185 -19.55 14.31 4.09
C GLY A 185 -21.01 13.94 4.34
N THR A 186 -21.88 14.00 3.32
CA THR A 186 -23.33 13.75 3.50
C THR A 186 -23.80 12.37 3.02
N GLY A 187 -22.98 11.66 2.26
CA GLY A 187 -23.26 10.31 1.76
C GLY A 187 -21.98 9.55 1.44
N GLY A 188 -22.11 8.36 0.86
CA GLY A 188 -20.96 7.54 0.43
C GLY A 188 -20.11 8.23 -0.63
N GLY A 189 -18.84 7.81 -0.75
CA GLY A 189 -17.90 8.33 -1.74
C GLY A 189 -18.42 8.19 -3.17
N THR A 190 -17.99 9.08 -4.06
CA THR A 190 -18.55 9.18 -5.41
C THR A 190 -17.61 8.64 -6.50
N PRO A 191 -18.12 7.85 -7.48
CA PRO A 191 -17.34 7.42 -8.64
C PRO A 191 -16.69 8.57 -9.42
N GLN A 192 -17.31 9.74 -9.42
CA GLN A 192 -16.87 10.94 -10.14
C GLN A 192 -15.65 11.58 -9.46
N GLU A 193 -15.57 11.60 -8.12
CA GLU A 193 -14.37 12.02 -7.40
C GLU A 193 -13.16 11.14 -7.76
N ALA A 194 -13.36 9.82 -7.74
CA ALA A 194 -12.35 8.86 -8.14
C ALA A 194 -11.92 9.03 -9.62
N ALA A 195 -12.89 9.26 -10.50
CA ALA A 195 -12.62 9.51 -11.92
C ALA A 195 -11.88 10.83 -12.15
N ALA A 196 -12.16 11.88 -11.38
CA ALA A 196 -11.41 13.12 -11.41
C ALA A 196 -9.97 12.93 -10.95
N TRP A 197 -9.73 12.06 -9.96
CA TRP A 197 -8.36 11.70 -9.56
C TRP A 197 -7.61 10.97 -10.68
N VAL A 198 -8.28 10.03 -11.36
CA VAL A 198 -7.74 9.40 -12.57
C VAL A 198 -7.48 10.44 -13.66
N ALA A 199 -8.36 11.42 -13.85
CA ALA A 199 -8.14 12.48 -14.83
C ALA A 199 -6.91 13.33 -14.48
N TYR A 200 -6.75 13.70 -13.21
CA TYR A 200 -5.56 14.40 -12.72
C TYR A 200 -4.29 13.57 -12.91
N ALA A 201 -4.31 12.25 -12.72
CA ALA A 201 -3.11 11.41 -12.80
C ALA A 201 -2.79 10.90 -14.22
N MET A 202 -3.81 10.62 -15.03
CA MET A 202 -3.71 9.89 -16.31
C MET A 202 -4.20 10.69 -17.52
N GLY A 203 -4.98 11.74 -17.30
CA GLY A 203 -5.63 12.51 -18.36
C GLY A 203 -4.69 13.35 -19.22
N ASP A 204 -5.19 13.70 -20.40
CA ASP A 204 -4.61 14.68 -21.32
C ASP A 204 -5.24 16.06 -21.05
N PRO A 205 -4.46 17.14 -20.84
CA PRO A 205 -4.97 18.50 -20.67
C PRO A 205 -5.91 18.99 -21.79
N ALA A 206 -5.79 18.45 -23.01
CA ALA A 206 -6.65 18.79 -24.14
C ALA A 206 -8.00 18.06 -24.14
N ASN A 207 -8.22 17.09 -23.25
CA ASN A 207 -9.42 16.26 -23.26
C ASN A 207 -10.64 17.00 -22.67
N THR A 208 -11.61 17.35 -23.53
CA THR A 208 -12.80 18.11 -23.13
C THR A 208 -13.97 17.24 -22.65
N LYS A 209 -13.81 15.91 -22.56
CA LYS A 209 -14.88 15.01 -22.14
C LYS A 209 -15.27 15.31 -20.68
N PRO A 210 -16.56 15.55 -20.39
CA PRO A 210 -17.03 15.77 -19.03
C PRO A 210 -16.94 14.48 -18.20
N ILE A 211 -16.51 14.62 -16.95
CA ILE A 211 -16.71 13.63 -15.88
C ILE A 211 -18.14 13.76 -15.35
N GLY A 212 -18.61 15.00 -15.19
CA GLY A 212 -19.99 15.33 -14.83
C GLY A 212 -20.23 15.44 -13.32
N LYS A 213 -21.50 15.62 -12.97
CA LYS A 213 -21.93 15.78 -11.59
C LYS A 213 -21.99 14.45 -10.85
N ASP A 214 -21.65 14.49 -9.57
CA ASP A 214 -21.85 13.37 -8.67
C ASP A 214 -23.25 13.36 -8.03
N SER A 215 -23.48 12.39 -7.14
CA SER A 215 -24.75 12.22 -6.44
C SER A 215 -25.08 13.33 -5.45
N THR A 216 -24.11 14.14 -5.03
CA THR A 216 -24.35 15.32 -4.17
C THR A 216 -24.54 16.60 -4.99
N GLY A 217 -24.29 16.54 -6.30
CA GLY A 217 -24.47 17.64 -7.24
C GLY A 217 -23.20 18.43 -7.51
N HIS A 218 -22.05 18.01 -6.95
CA HIS A 218 -20.75 18.61 -7.24
C HIS A 218 -20.35 18.27 -8.69
N ASP A 219 -19.97 19.29 -9.47
CA ASP A 219 -19.54 19.12 -10.86
C ASP A 219 -18.03 18.90 -10.94
N TRP A 220 -17.63 17.69 -11.31
CA TRP A 220 -16.23 17.30 -11.44
C TRP A 220 -15.61 17.73 -12.78
N LEU A 221 -16.30 18.57 -13.57
CA LEU A 221 -15.76 19.22 -14.76
C LEU A 221 -15.28 18.21 -15.82
N ALA A 222 -14.36 18.63 -16.69
CA ALA A 222 -13.81 17.79 -17.76
C ALA A 222 -12.48 17.15 -17.36
N ILE A 223 -12.10 16.06 -18.06
CA ILE A 223 -10.82 15.37 -17.85
C ILE A 223 -9.64 16.34 -17.96
N GLY A 224 -9.65 17.19 -18.98
CA GLY A 224 -8.60 18.16 -19.27
C GLY A 224 -8.49 19.28 -18.24
N TYR A 225 -9.54 19.56 -17.45
CA TYR A 225 -9.44 20.50 -16.33
C TYR A 225 -8.46 19.99 -15.28
N TRP A 226 -8.65 18.74 -14.83
CA TRP A 226 -7.80 18.13 -13.81
C TRP A 226 -6.39 17.83 -14.32
N ALA A 227 -6.27 17.29 -15.54
CA ALA A 227 -4.95 17.11 -16.17
C ALA A 227 -4.23 18.45 -16.41
N GLY A 228 -4.99 19.51 -16.71
CA GLY A 228 -4.50 20.88 -16.88
C GLY A 228 -3.98 21.47 -15.58
N LEU A 229 -4.62 21.20 -14.44
CA LEU A 229 -4.08 21.57 -13.12
C LEU A 229 -2.70 20.93 -12.91
N ARG A 230 -2.59 19.60 -13.07
CA ARG A 230 -1.31 18.87 -12.97
C ARG A 230 -0.22 19.50 -13.84
N ALA A 231 -0.57 19.87 -15.08
CA ALA A 231 0.34 20.43 -16.07
C ALA A 231 0.78 21.88 -15.79
N SER A 232 -0.02 22.63 -15.03
CA SER A 232 0.19 24.06 -14.83
C SER A 232 1.21 24.33 -13.73
N GLN A 233 1.85 25.50 -13.81
CA GLN A 233 2.63 26.06 -12.71
C GLN A 233 1.71 26.69 -11.66
N PRO A 234 2.13 26.80 -10.39
CA PRO A 234 1.39 27.53 -9.38
C PRO A 234 1.03 28.94 -9.83
N LEU A 235 -0.18 29.37 -9.52
CA LEU A 235 -0.63 30.73 -9.79
C LEU A 235 0.00 31.70 -8.80
N ALA A 236 0.21 32.96 -9.23
CA ALA A 236 0.71 34.01 -8.36
C ALA A 236 -0.22 34.29 -7.16
N THR A 237 -1.54 34.20 -7.39
CA THR A 237 -2.55 34.22 -6.34
C THR A 237 -3.17 32.83 -6.27
N ASP A 238 -3.00 32.16 -5.12
CA ASP A 238 -3.52 30.82 -4.92
C ASP A 238 -5.06 30.85 -4.82
N ASP A 239 -5.71 30.05 -5.65
CA ASP A 239 -7.15 29.79 -5.61
C ASP A 239 -7.52 28.59 -4.72
N GLY A 240 -6.53 28.07 -3.99
CA GLY A 240 -6.63 26.89 -3.14
C GLY A 240 -6.24 25.59 -3.85
N LEU A 241 -5.79 25.65 -5.11
CA LEU A 241 -5.40 24.48 -5.91
C LEU A 241 -3.92 24.49 -6.31
N ASN A 242 -3.09 25.42 -5.82
CA ASN A 242 -1.67 25.46 -6.18
C ASN A 242 -0.90 24.18 -5.79
N PHE A 243 -1.34 23.46 -4.76
CA PHE A 243 -0.77 22.15 -4.40
C PHE A 243 -0.98 21.08 -5.48
N LEU A 244 -1.93 21.27 -6.40
CA LEU A 244 -2.15 20.42 -7.58
C LEU A 244 -1.50 20.98 -8.85
N ARG A 245 -0.86 22.16 -8.80
CA ARG A 245 -0.18 22.78 -9.95
C ARG A 245 1.30 22.51 -9.91
N ILE A 246 1.68 21.31 -10.31
CA ILE A 246 3.03 20.78 -10.14
C ILE A 246 3.91 20.87 -11.40
N GLY A 247 3.43 21.53 -12.46
CA GLY A 247 4.19 21.68 -13.70
C GLY A 247 4.49 20.36 -14.41
N HIS A 248 3.63 19.34 -14.26
CA HIS A 248 3.83 17.99 -14.75
C HIS A 248 2.85 17.65 -15.90
N PRO A 249 3.14 18.04 -17.15
CA PRO A 249 2.19 17.90 -18.27
C PRO A 249 1.91 16.44 -18.64
N SER A 250 2.91 15.57 -18.52
CA SER A 250 2.78 14.14 -18.80
C SER A 250 1.87 13.44 -17.78
N PRO A 251 1.17 12.36 -18.15
CA PRO A 251 0.55 11.45 -17.20
C PRO A 251 1.57 10.88 -16.20
N VAL A 252 1.16 10.69 -14.95
CA VAL A 252 1.94 10.04 -13.87
C VAL A 252 2.03 8.52 -14.07
N LEU A 253 1.20 7.96 -14.96
CA LEU A 253 1.17 6.53 -15.32
C LEU A 253 0.82 5.57 -14.18
N ILE A 254 0.04 6.03 -13.20
CA ILE A 254 -0.54 5.20 -12.14
C ILE A 254 -1.57 4.23 -12.74
N LYS A 255 -1.21 2.96 -12.82
CA LYS A 255 -2.03 1.92 -13.44
C LYS A 255 -3.07 1.32 -12.48
N TYR A 256 -2.77 1.24 -11.19
CA TYR A 256 -3.56 0.44 -10.24
C TYR A 256 -4.28 1.34 -9.23
N TRP A 257 -5.58 1.09 -9.10
CA TRP A 257 -6.48 1.85 -8.27
C TRP A 257 -7.36 0.88 -7.46
N GLU A 258 -7.57 1.15 -6.19
CA GLU A 258 -8.36 0.37 -5.25
C GLU A 258 -9.56 1.21 -4.81
N VAL A 259 -10.73 0.60 -4.63
CA VAL A 259 -11.94 1.34 -4.21
C VAL A 259 -12.23 1.04 -2.74
N GLY A 260 -11.99 2.02 -1.88
CA GLY A 260 -12.15 1.92 -0.44
C GLY A 260 -11.08 1.08 0.27
N ASN A 261 -11.04 1.18 1.59
CA ASN A 261 -10.16 0.42 2.46
C ASN A 261 -10.98 -0.49 3.39
N GLU A 262 -10.60 -1.75 3.51
CA GLU A 262 -11.20 -2.72 4.45
C GLU A 262 -12.74 -2.64 4.58
N VAL A 263 -13.47 -2.41 3.47
CA VAL A 263 -14.89 -2.00 3.47
C VAL A 263 -15.80 -2.96 4.27
N TYR A 264 -15.39 -4.22 4.46
CA TYR A 264 -16.06 -5.19 5.32
C TYR A 264 -16.20 -4.75 6.79
N ARG A 265 -15.37 -3.81 7.26
CA ARG A 265 -15.39 -3.21 8.61
C ARG A 265 -16.35 -2.02 8.72
N ASN A 266 -17.20 -1.74 7.74
CA ASN A 266 -18.20 -0.66 7.75
C ASN A 266 -19.36 -0.82 8.75
N GLY A 267 -19.39 -1.95 9.48
CA GLY A 267 -20.42 -2.28 10.48
C GLY A 267 -21.46 -3.31 10.02
N TYR A 268 -21.45 -3.74 8.74
CA TYR A 268 -22.41 -4.73 8.23
C TYR A 268 -22.38 -6.05 9.02
N TYR A 269 -21.19 -6.56 9.36
CA TYR A 269 -21.04 -7.82 10.10
C TYR A 269 -21.19 -7.67 11.62
N GLY A 270 -21.38 -6.45 12.12
CA GLY A 270 -21.39 -6.10 13.55
C GLY A 270 -20.12 -5.37 13.97
N GLY A 271 -20.06 -4.95 15.24
CA GLY A 271 -18.97 -4.13 15.79
C GLY A 271 -19.19 -2.62 15.59
N GLN A 272 -18.15 -1.84 15.89
CA GLN A 272 -18.22 -0.37 15.92
C GLN A 272 -18.12 0.30 14.54
N GLY A 273 -17.98 -0.46 13.45
CA GLY A 273 -17.83 0.09 12.10
C GLY A 273 -16.55 0.90 11.95
N THR A 274 -15.38 0.24 11.98
CA THR A 274 -14.09 0.95 12.06
C THR A 274 -13.62 1.57 10.75
N GLU A 275 -14.26 1.24 9.64
CA GLU A 275 -14.03 1.92 8.36
C GLU A 275 -15.20 2.86 8.08
N GLU A 276 -14.88 4.05 7.55
CA GLU A 276 -15.88 5.05 7.22
C GLU A 276 -16.75 4.56 6.06
N ASP A 277 -18.07 4.60 6.23
CA ASP A 277 -19.02 4.28 5.17
C ASP A 277 -20.37 4.99 5.40
N LEU A 278 -20.57 6.08 4.68
CA LEU A 278 -21.78 6.91 4.73
C LEU A 278 -22.87 6.43 3.75
N HIS A 279 -22.74 5.25 3.12
CA HIS A 279 -23.86 4.65 2.38
C HIS A 279 -25.02 4.24 3.33
N ALA A 280 -24.74 4.13 4.62
CA ALA A 280 -25.74 4.19 5.68
C ALA A 280 -25.37 5.29 6.68
N ALA A 281 -26.37 5.88 7.34
CA ALA A 281 -26.11 6.87 8.38
C ALA A 281 -25.42 6.23 9.60
N TYR A 282 -24.46 6.94 10.21
CA TYR A 282 -23.98 6.59 11.55
C TYR A 282 -25.01 6.99 12.61
N PRO A 283 -25.17 6.21 13.69
CA PRO A 283 -25.95 6.63 14.83
C PRO A 283 -25.29 7.81 15.55
N LYS A 284 -26.10 8.59 16.28
CA LYS A 284 -25.59 9.68 17.11
C LYS A 284 -24.67 9.21 18.24
N ASP A 285 -24.95 8.03 18.80
CA ASP A 285 -24.12 7.40 19.82
C ASP A 285 -23.37 6.21 19.20
N PRO A 286 -22.02 6.23 19.16
CA PRO A 286 -21.23 5.15 18.56
C PRO A 286 -21.57 3.76 19.09
N LYS A 287 -21.97 3.64 20.36
CA LYS A 287 -22.34 2.34 20.95
C LYS A 287 -23.52 1.67 20.26
N ASP A 288 -24.37 2.45 19.59
CA ASP A 288 -25.54 1.95 18.89
C ASP A 288 -25.21 1.45 17.47
N ASN A 289 -23.96 1.59 17.02
CA ASN A 289 -23.54 1.21 15.66
C ASN A 289 -23.83 -0.26 15.38
N GLU A 290 -23.40 -1.16 16.26
CA GLU A 290 -23.64 -2.59 16.10
C GLU A 290 -25.15 -2.91 16.00
N LYS A 291 -26.00 -2.18 16.73
CA LYS A 291 -27.44 -2.41 16.70
C LYS A 291 -28.10 -1.88 15.43
N GLN A 292 -27.64 -0.74 14.91
CA GLN A 292 -28.33 -0.01 13.83
C GLN A 292 -27.76 -0.30 12.43
N ARG A 293 -26.47 -0.63 12.32
CA ARG A 293 -25.78 -0.82 11.04
C ARG A 293 -25.53 -2.29 10.70
N ARG A 294 -25.58 -3.19 11.68
CA ARG A 294 -25.47 -4.63 11.43
C ARG A 294 -26.54 -5.10 10.46
N LYS A 295 -26.10 -5.80 9.41
CA LYS A 295 -26.91 -6.30 8.29
C LYS A 295 -27.68 -5.21 7.52
N ASN A 296 -27.29 -3.94 7.62
CA ASN A 296 -27.88 -2.88 6.80
C ASN A 296 -27.60 -3.17 5.32
N ALA A 297 -28.64 -3.19 4.48
CA ALA A 297 -28.52 -3.55 3.07
C ALA A 297 -27.54 -2.65 2.30
N ASN A 298 -27.45 -1.36 2.65
CA ASN A 298 -26.55 -0.41 1.97
C ASN A 298 -25.07 -0.64 2.28
N LEU A 299 -24.76 -1.38 3.35
CA LEU A 299 -23.40 -1.72 3.78
C LEU A 299 -23.00 -3.14 3.36
N SER A 300 -23.90 -3.87 2.67
CA SER A 300 -23.70 -5.26 2.31
C SER A 300 -22.64 -5.46 1.23
N PRO A 301 -22.07 -6.67 1.10
CA PRO A 301 -21.21 -7.02 -0.04
C PRO A 301 -21.87 -6.79 -1.40
N ASP A 302 -23.19 -6.99 -1.52
CA ASP A 302 -23.94 -6.73 -2.75
C ASP A 302 -24.01 -5.24 -3.07
N ALA A 303 -24.23 -4.39 -2.06
CA ALA A 303 -24.21 -2.94 -2.23
C ALA A 303 -22.82 -2.45 -2.65
N TYR A 304 -21.77 -2.92 -1.98
CA TYR A 304 -20.39 -2.62 -2.37
C TYR A 304 -20.09 -3.08 -3.80
N GLY A 305 -20.49 -4.31 -4.17
CA GLY A 305 -20.30 -4.83 -5.53
C GLY A 305 -20.99 -3.98 -6.60
N ASN A 306 -22.23 -3.55 -6.35
CA ASN A 306 -22.97 -2.68 -7.26
C ASN A 306 -22.33 -1.29 -7.40
N ASN A 307 -21.88 -0.70 -6.28
CA ASN A 307 -21.21 0.60 -6.28
C ASN A 307 -19.85 0.50 -6.97
N LEU A 308 -19.06 -0.54 -6.69
CA LEU A 308 -17.77 -0.82 -7.33
C LEU A 308 -17.89 -0.86 -8.86
N LEU A 309 -18.96 -1.45 -9.40
CA LEU A 309 -19.19 -1.45 -10.85
C LEU A 309 -19.35 -0.03 -11.43
N GLN A 310 -19.95 0.89 -10.68
CA GLN A 310 -20.03 2.30 -11.08
C GLN A 310 -18.66 2.97 -11.02
N TYR A 311 -17.85 2.72 -9.98
CA TYR A 311 -16.46 3.18 -9.91
C TYR A 311 -15.65 2.70 -11.12
N ILE A 312 -15.65 1.39 -11.38
CA ILE A 312 -14.95 0.79 -12.52
C ILE A 312 -15.39 1.46 -13.83
N LYS A 313 -16.69 1.61 -14.05
CA LYS A 313 -17.24 2.22 -15.27
C LYS A 313 -16.80 3.68 -15.42
N THR A 314 -16.97 4.50 -14.38
CA THR A 314 -16.70 5.95 -14.44
C THR A 314 -15.20 6.23 -14.53
N MET A 315 -14.37 5.52 -13.76
CA MET A 315 -12.91 5.66 -13.81
C MET A 315 -12.34 5.20 -15.15
N LYS A 316 -12.77 4.03 -15.67
CA LYS A 316 -12.29 3.54 -16.99
C LYS A 316 -12.84 4.36 -18.16
N ALA A 317 -13.90 5.15 -17.96
CA ALA A 317 -14.36 6.11 -18.96
C ALA A 317 -13.40 7.30 -19.13
N VAL A 318 -12.54 7.57 -18.13
CA VAL A 318 -11.43 8.52 -18.24
C VAL A 318 -10.26 7.89 -18.96
N ASP A 319 -9.81 6.72 -18.49
CA ASP A 319 -8.73 5.97 -19.13
C ASP A 319 -8.94 4.46 -18.98
N GLY A 320 -9.15 3.77 -20.11
CA GLY A 320 -9.40 2.33 -20.12
C GLY A 320 -8.19 1.45 -19.77
N ARG A 321 -6.98 2.01 -19.70
CA ARG A 321 -5.71 1.29 -19.43
C ARG A 321 -5.51 0.99 -17.95
N ILE A 322 -6.20 1.73 -17.07
CA ILE A 322 -6.11 1.51 -15.62
C ILE A 322 -6.75 0.19 -15.20
N LYS A 323 -6.38 -0.25 -14.01
CA LYS A 323 -6.89 -1.42 -13.31
C LYS A 323 -7.52 -0.95 -12.02
N VAL A 324 -8.83 -1.13 -11.91
CA VAL A 324 -9.61 -0.78 -10.72
C VAL A 324 -9.90 -2.06 -9.96
N GLY A 325 -9.55 -2.10 -8.68
CA GLY A 325 -9.65 -3.27 -7.82
C GLY A 325 -10.59 -3.09 -6.64
N ALA A 326 -11.19 -4.20 -6.24
CA ALA A 326 -12.06 -4.30 -5.08
C ALA A 326 -11.22 -4.44 -3.81
N SER A 327 -11.58 -3.72 -2.75
CA SER A 327 -11.23 -4.08 -1.37
C SER A 327 -11.93 -5.39 -1.05
N LEU A 328 -11.15 -6.45 -0.84
CA LEU A 328 -11.69 -7.74 -0.45
C LEU A 328 -11.34 -8.01 1.00
N ASP A 329 -12.32 -8.59 1.70
CA ASP A 329 -12.01 -9.41 2.85
C ASP A 329 -11.67 -10.83 2.36
N ILE A 330 -10.84 -11.52 3.11
CA ILE A 330 -10.87 -12.98 3.11
C ILE A 330 -12.14 -13.41 3.86
N PRO A 331 -12.69 -14.62 3.66
CA PRO A 331 -13.65 -15.12 4.64
C PRO A 331 -12.95 -15.16 6.01
N LEU A 332 -13.23 -14.17 6.86
CA LEU A 332 -12.81 -14.15 8.26
C LEU A 332 -13.22 -15.50 8.86
N ALA A 333 -12.18 -16.27 9.24
CA ALA A 333 -12.15 -17.59 9.86
C ALA A 333 -11.81 -18.84 9.00
N GLY A 334 -11.39 -18.71 7.74
CA GLY A 334 -10.88 -19.85 6.96
C GLY A 334 -9.36 -19.93 6.87
N ASP A 335 -8.73 -18.85 6.42
CA ASP A 335 -7.39 -18.96 5.79
C ASP A 335 -6.23 -18.45 6.66
N TRP A 336 -6.51 -18.01 7.88
CA TRP A 336 -5.47 -17.59 8.84
C TRP A 336 -5.80 -17.90 10.29
N ASN A 337 -6.79 -18.77 10.52
CA ASN A 337 -6.94 -19.40 11.83
C ASN A 337 -5.84 -20.45 12.00
N THR A 338 -4.61 -20.01 12.22
CA THR A 338 -3.53 -20.93 12.60
C THR A 338 -3.83 -21.57 13.96
N SER A 339 -4.75 -21.03 14.78
CA SER A 339 -5.30 -21.77 15.92
C SER A 339 -6.08 -23.00 15.47
N GLY A 340 -5.44 -24.17 15.62
CA GLY A 340 -5.97 -25.46 15.19
C GLY A 340 -5.22 -26.06 14.01
N ASP A 341 -4.43 -25.26 13.29
CA ASP A 341 -3.58 -25.77 12.22
C ASP A 341 -2.40 -26.52 12.84
N TRP A 342 -2.39 -27.83 12.60
CA TRP A 342 -1.25 -28.67 12.86
C TRP A 342 -0.21 -28.38 11.79
N VAL A 343 0.86 -27.70 12.16
CA VAL A 343 2.02 -27.52 11.29
C VAL A 343 3.04 -28.56 11.69
N GLN A 344 3.51 -29.35 10.71
CA GLN A 344 4.62 -30.25 10.97
C GLN A 344 5.88 -29.40 11.11
N ASP A 345 6.41 -29.34 12.33
CA ASP A 345 7.67 -28.70 12.61
C ASP A 345 8.74 -29.36 11.71
N PRO A 346 9.37 -28.60 10.79
CA PRO A 346 10.30 -29.17 9.82
C PRO A 346 11.59 -29.67 10.48
N ILE A 347 11.82 -29.34 11.76
CA ILE A 347 12.99 -29.75 12.54
C ILE A 347 12.66 -30.98 13.38
N THR A 348 11.53 -30.98 14.08
CA THR A 348 11.19 -32.10 14.99
C THR A 348 10.30 -33.15 14.34
N THR A 349 9.74 -32.88 13.16
CA THR A 349 8.73 -33.69 12.43
C THR A 349 7.44 -33.91 13.20
N LYS A 350 7.30 -33.29 14.38
CA LYS A 350 6.09 -33.37 15.20
C LYS A 350 5.13 -32.30 14.75
N TRP A 351 3.86 -32.67 14.76
CA TRP A 351 2.78 -31.73 14.50
C TRP A 351 2.60 -30.86 15.74
N VAL A 352 2.64 -29.54 15.56
CA VAL A 352 2.32 -28.55 16.59
C VAL A 352 1.12 -27.74 16.15
N GLU A 353 0.16 -27.57 17.04
CA GLU A 353 -0.98 -26.69 16.83
C GLU A 353 -0.49 -25.24 16.97
N ALA A 354 -0.59 -24.45 15.90
CA ALA A 354 -0.23 -23.04 15.97
C ALA A 354 -1.20 -22.30 16.91
N LYS A 355 -0.72 -21.33 17.69
CA LYS A 355 -1.55 -20.50 18.58
C LYS A 355 -1.55 -19.06 18.05
N GLY A 356 -2.27 -18.81 16.96
CA GLY A 356 -2.52 -17.47 16.46
C GLY A 356 -3.81 -16.91 17.04
N THR A 357 -3.79 -15.74 17.68
CA THR A 357 -5.03 -15.02 18.01
C THR A 357 -5.58 -14.37 16.75
N GLY A 358 -6.51 -15.05 16.07
CA GLY A 358 -7.30 -14.46 14.98
C GLY A 358 -8.27 -13.39 15.50
N LEU A 359 -8.47 -12.31 14.73
CA LEU A 359 -9.36 -11.17 15.05
C LEU A 359 -10.86 -11.45 14.78
N GLY A 360 -11.33 -12.70 14.80
CA GLY A 360 -12.75 -12.99 14.62
C GLY A 360 -13.10 -14.47 14.52
N GLY A 361 -14.28 -14.83 15.03
CA GLY A 361 -14.81 -16.20 15.03
C GLY A 361 -15.58 -16.58 13.74
N PRO A 362 -15.85 -17.89 13.52
CA PRO A 362 -16.31 -18.44 12.24
C PRO A 362 -17.75 -18.11 11.83
N GLN A 363 -17.93 -17.75 10.54
CA GLN A 363 -19.23 -17.71 9.86
C GLN A 363 -19.45 -18.97 9.00
N LYS A 364 -20.61 -19.63 9.16
CA LYS A 364 -20.91 -20.96 8.61
C LYS A 364 -21.38 -21.00 7.14
N ASN A 365 -21.42 -19.87 6.41
CA ASN A 365 -22.19 -19.78 5.15
C ASN A 365 -21.44 -19.20 3.93
N PHE A 366 -20.11 -19.28 3.85
CA PHE A 366 -19.36 -18.82 2.67
C PHE A 366 -19.12 -19.96 1.67
N ASP A 367 -19.61 -19.82 0.43
CA ASP A 367 -19.37 -20.74 -0.69
C ASP A 367 -18.38 -20.11 -1.68
N GLY A 368 -17.10 -20.50 -1.59
CA GLY A 368 -16.02 -20.03 -2.44
C GLY A 368 -15.92 -20.71 -3.82
N SER A 369 -16.82 -21.64 -4.15
CA SER A 369 -16.75 -22.44 -5.39
C SER A 369 -16.98 -21.64 -6.68
N ARG A 370 -17.36 -20.36 -6.57
CA ARG A 370 -17.59 -19.44 -7.71
C ARG A 370 -16.37 -18.58 -8.08
N LEU A 371 -15.25 -18.71 -7.37
CA LEU A 371 -14.04 -17.92 -7.63
C LEU A 371 -13.16 -18.64 -8.67
N GLY A 372 -13.17 -18.15 -9.91
CA GLY A 372 -12.26 -18.60 -10.98
C GLY A 372 -10.76 -18.34 -10.67
N PRO A 373 -9.83 -18.88 -11.47
CA PRO A 373 -8.43 -19.11 -11.10
C PRO A 373 -7.48 -17.88 -11.16
N GLU A 374 -7.93 -16.67 -10.81
CA GLU A 374 -7.10 -15.46 -10.89
C GLU A 374 -6.62 -14.94 -9.52
N ARG A 375 -5.35 -14.53 -9.49
CA ARG A 375 -4.53 -14.32 -8.27
C ARG A 375 -4.92 -13.04 -7.51
N SER A 376 -5.25 -13.19 -6.23
CA SER A 376 -5.23 -12.13 -5.23
C SER A 376 -3.81 -11.60 -5.02
N GLN A 377 -3.67 -10.32 -4.66
CA GLN A 377 -2.39 -9.73 -4.25
C GLN A 377 -2.54 -9.08 -2.87
N ASP A 378 -1.55 -9.33 -2.03
CA ASP A 378 -1.41 -8.78 -0.67
C ASP A 378 -0.60 -7.48 -0.75
N CYS A 379 -1.20 -6.38 -0.28
CA CYS A 379 -0.60 -5.04 -0.32
C CYS A 379 -0.06 -4.57 1.05
N GLY A 380 0.06 -5.47 2.04
CA GLY A 380 0.49 -5.14 3.40
C GLY A 380 -0.68 -4.91 4.38
N GLN A 381 -0.44 -5.17 5.67
CA GLN A 381 -1.43 -5.26 6.77
C GLN A 381 -2.53 -6.34 6.64
N GLY A 382 -2.45 -7.21 5.63
CA GLY A 382 -3.47 -8.25 5.38
C GLY A 382 -4.49 -7.83 4.31
N ASP A 383 -4.33 -6.66 3.71
CA ASP A 383 -5.21 -6.16 2.67
C ASP A 383 -5.04 -6.95 1.36
N ARG A 384 -6.14 -7.50 0.84
CA ARG A 384 -6.17 -8.16 -0.48
C ARG A 384 -7.03 -7.40 -1.45
N PHE A 385 -6.46 -7.14 -2.62
CA PHE A 385 -7.19 -6.51 -3.72
C PHE A 385 -7.28 -7.43 -4.93
N ARG A 386 -8.42 -7.35 -5.62
CA ARG A 386 -8.62 -8.00 -6.92
C ARG A 386 -8.92 -6.95 -7.97
N PHE A 387 -8.03 -6.85 -8.95
CA PHE A 387 -8.13 -5.90 -10.04
C PHE A 387 -8.98 -6.43 -11.19
N SER A 388 -9.76 -5.53 -11.80
CA SER A 388 -10.50 -5.81 -13.02
C SER A 388 -9.56 -6.12 -14.21
N PRO A 389 -10.03 -6.93 -15.19
CA PRO A 389 -9.25 -7.32 -16.37
C PRO A 389 -8.65 -6.18 -17.19
#